data_AF-A0A3R9D0R7-F1
#
_entry.id   AF-A0A3R9D0R7-F1
#
_cell.length_a   1.000
_cell.length_b   1.000
_cell.length_c   1.000
_cell.angle_alpha   90.00
_cell.angle_beta   90.00
_cell.angle_gamma   90.00
#
_symmetry.space_group_name_H-M   'P 1'
#
loop_
_entity.id
_entity.type
_entity.pdbx_description
1 polymer ?
#
loop_
_entity_poly.entity_id
_entity_poly.type
_entity_poly.pdbx_seq_one_letter_code
_entity_poly.pdbx_strand_id
1 'polypeptide(L)'
;MILLLPILLLFLLIILVKISKMVSRTVAVLVDFLFLGGFAAYSLHQSVSVKIASGYAVYFWDILFFIASCVLYYIVLNYLVTNFPRLAALINYIIAWIGTFLVYATICIILIGNLPQLLNNKFFSELTNIIIISILAIITFNVRKTMFANKERNEEVY
;
A
#
# COMPACT_ATOMS: atom_id res chain seq x y z
N MET A 1 32.43 -14.01 -24.01
CA MET A 1 32.17 -13.84 -22.56
C MET A 1 31.64 -12.45 -22.19
N ILE A 2 32.14 -11.36 -22.81
CA ILE A 2 31.75 -9.96 -22.50
C ILE A 2 30.29 -9.63 -22.87
N LEU A 3 29.71 -10.26 -23.91
CA LEU A 3 28.30 -10.07 -24.33
C LEU A 3 27.27 -10.83 -23.47
N LEU A 4 27.68 -11.88 -22.76
CA LEU A 4 26.77 -12.69 -21.92
C LEU A 4 26.40 -11.98 -20.61
N LEU A 5 27.33 -11.20 -20.05
CA LEU A 5 27.13 -10.44 -18.82
C LEU A 5 26.03 -9.36 -18.92
N PRO A 6 26.00 -8.48 -19.95
CA PRO A 6 24.92 -7.49 -20.09
C PRO A 6 23.56 -8.13 -20.39
N ILE A 7 23.53 -9.25 -21.12
CA ILE A 7 22.28 -10.01 -21.37
C ILE A 7 21.75 -10.62 -20.07
N LEU A 8 22.63 -11.19 -19.24
CA LEU A 8 22.27 -11.74 -17.94
C LEU A 8 21.78 -10.65 -16.97
N LEU A 9 22.43 -9.48 -16.95
CA LEU A 9 22.00 -8.33 -16.14
C LEU A 9 20.64 -7.80 -16.59
N LEU A 10 20.39 -7.68 -17.90
CA LEU A 10 19.09 -7.27 -18.43
C LEU A 10 18.00 -8.28 -18.06
N PHE A 11 18.29 -9.57 -18.17
CA PHE A 11 17.37 -10.64 -17.78
C PHE A 11 17.03 -10.59 -16.28
N LEU A 12 18.03 -10.39 -15.42
CA LEU A 12 17.85 -10.23 -13.98
C LEU A 12 17.00 -8.99 -13.66
N LEU A 13 17.27 -7.86 -14.34
CA LEU A 13 16.49 -6.62 -14.21
C LEU A 13 15.02 -6.86 -14.56
N ILE A 14 14.74 -7.57 -15.66
CA ILE A 14 13.36 -7.89 -16.08
C ILE A 14 12.65 -8.76 -15.03
N ILE A 15 13.33 -9.75 -14.47
CA ILE A 15 12.79 -10.60 -13.40
C ILE A 15 12.50 -9.77 -12.14
N LEU A 16 13.45 -8.94 -11.72
CA LEU A 16 13.30 -8.04 -10.56
C LEU A 16 12.12 -7.09 -10.75
N VAL A 17 11.94 -6.52 -11.95
CA VAL A 17 10.79 -5.66 -12.28
C VAL A 17 9.47 -6.45 -12.24
N LYS A 18 9.43 -7.68 -12.74
CA LYS A 18 8.23 -8.54 -12.66
C LYS A 18 7.86 -8.89 -11.23
N ILE A 19 8.83 -9.31 -10.42
CA ILE A 19 8.62 -9.62 -9.00
C ILE A 19 8.18 -8.36 -8.26
N SER A 20 8.83 -7.23 -8.49
CA SER A 20 8.46 -5.93 -7.91
C SER A 20 7.02 -5.54 -8.25
N LYS A 21 6.57 -5.72 -9.49
CA LYS A 21 5.17 -5.46 -9.89
C LYS A 21 4.19 -6.39 -9.18
N MET A 22 4.50 -7.69 -9.08
CA MET A 22 3.64 -8.67 -8.41
C MET A 22 3.53 -8.41 -6.91
N VAL A 23 4.67 -8.17 -6.25
CA VAL A 23 4.73 -7.83 -4.83
C VAL A 23 4.01 -6.51 -4.56
N SER A 24 4.24 -5.48 -5.38
CA SER A 24 3.56 -4.19 -5.24
C SER A 24 2.03 -4.31 -5.35
N ARG A 25 1.54 -5.24 -6.20
CA ARG A 25 0.11 -5.50 -6.36
C ARG A 25 -0.53 -6.09 -5.12
N THR A 26 0.06 -7.16 -4.61
CA THR A 26 -0.45 -7.84 -3.40
C THR A 26 -0.27 -6.96 -2.16
N VAL A 27 0.89 -6.32 -2.02
CA VAL A 27 1.21 -5.45 -0.88
C VAL A 27 0.30 -4.22 -0.85
N ALA A 28 0.02 -3.57 -1.99
CA ALA A 28 -0.87 -2.40 -1.98
C ALA A 28 -2.29 -2.75 -1.49
N VAL A 29 -2.87 -3.84 -1.97
CA VAL A 29 -4.21 -4.26 -1.54
C VAL A 29 -4.21 -4.74 -0.09
N LEU A 30 -3.18 -5.48 0.32
CA LEU A 30 -3.06 -5.99 1.68
C LEU A 30 -2.83 -4.88 2.70
N VAL A 31 -1.99 -3.89 2.38
CA VAL A 31 -1.71 -2.74 3.25
C VAL A 31 -2.97 -1.90 3.41
N ASP A 32 -3.72 -1.66 2.35
CA ASP A 32 -5.00 -0.95 2.43
C ASP A 32 -5.96 -1.63 3.42
N PHE A 33 -6.16 -2.95 3.28
CA PHE A 33 -7.08 -3.69 4.13
C PHE A 33 -6.58 -3.86 5.56
N LEU A 34 -5.28 -4.12 5.75
CA LEU A 34 -4.69 -4.22 7.09
C LEU A 34 -4.73 -2.88 7.81
N PHE A 35 -4.50 -1.77 7.09
CA PHE A 35 -4.53 -0.44 7.68
C PHE A 35 -5.96 -0.02 8.02
N LEU A 36 -6.89 -0.06 7.06
CA LEU A 36 -8.30 0.34 7.30
C LEU A 36 -9.03 -0.61 8.24
N GLY A 37 -8.88 -1.91 8.04
CA GLY A 37 -9.51 -2.91 8.88
C GLY A 37 -8.89 -2.93 10.28
N GLY A 38 -7.56 -2.88 10.37
CA GLY A 38 -6.83 -2.83 11.64
C GLY A 38 -7.12 -1.55 12.43
N PHE A 39 -7.18 -0.40 11.75
CA PHE A 39 -7.55 0.87 12.38
C PHE A 39 -8.99 0.87 12.89
N ALA A 40 -9.93 0.33 12.11
CA ALA A 40 -11.33 0.22 12.51
C ALA A 40 -11.49 -0.72 13.72
N ALA A 41 -10.87 -1.90 13.67
CA ALA A 41 -10.86 -2.85 14.77
C ALA A 41 -10.25 -2.21 16.03
N TYR A 42 -9.09 -1.58 15.93
CA TYR A 42 -8.43 -0.92 17.05
C TYR A 42 -9.26 0.21 17.67
N SER A 43 -9.84 1.08 16.83
CA SER A 43 -10.61 2.25 17.29
C SER A 43 -11.93 1.86 17.95
N LEU A 44 -12.57 0.80 17.45
CA LEU A 44 -13.84 0.29 17.96
C LEU A 44 -13.67 -0.72 19.09
N HIS A 45 -12.48 -1.27 19.29
CA HIS A 45 -12.21 -2.31 20.29
C HIS A 45 -12.66 -1.89 21.69
N GLN A 46 -12.10 -0.81 22.24
CA GLN A 46 -12.45 -0.32 23.58
C GLN A 46 -13.82 0.39 23.60
N SER A 47 -14.14 1.09 22.51
CA SER A 47 -15.32 1.94 22.45
C SER A 47 -16.62 1.15 22.30
N VAL A 48 -16.56 0.00 21.62
CA VAL A 48 -17.71 -0.82 21.24
C VAL A 48 -17.50 -2.28 21.62
N SER A 49 -16.48 -2.97 21.08
CA SER A 49 -16.32 -4.43 21.21
C SER A 49 -16.27 -4.89 22.67
N VAL A 50 -15.50 -4.21 23.52
CA VAL A 50 -15.38 -4.50 24.97
C VAL A 50 -16.65 -4.16 25.75
N LYS A 51 -17.49 -3.25 25.25
CA LYS A 51 -18.74 -2.87 25.92
C LYS A 51 -19.89 -3.82 25.61
N ILE A 52 -19.88 -4.42 24.42
CA ILE A 52 -20.97 -5.30 23.94
C ILE A 52 -20.67 -6.79 24.13
N ALA A 53 -19.42 -7.16 24.38
CA ALA A 53 -18.99 -8.55 24.52
C ALA A 53 -17.89 -8.72 25.57
N SER A 54 -17.65 -9.95 26.01
CA SER A 54 -16.61 -10.30 26.97
C SER A 54 -15.81 -11.53 26.52
N GLY A 55 -14.60 -11.67 27.05
CA GLY A 55 -13.70 -12.77 26.70
C GLY A 55 -13.39 -12.83 25.20
N TYR A 56 -13.39 -14.03 24.63
CA TYR A 56 -13.06 -14.22 23.20
C TYR A 56 -14.09 -13.62 22.23
N ALA A 57 -15.31 -13.34 22.69
CA ALA A 57 -16.34 -12.73 21.84
C ALA A 57 -15.99 -11.28 21.45
N VAL A 58 -15.12 -10.59 22.19
CA VAL A 58 -14.63 -9.25 21.83
C VAL A 58 -13.89 -9.30 20.49
N TYR A 59 -13.00 -10.28 20.29
CA TYR A 59 -12.24 -10.42 19.05
C TYR A 59 -13.11 -10.82 17.86
N PHE A 60 -14.22 -11.52 18.08
CA PHE A 60 -15.20 -11.77 17.02
C PHE A 60 -15.76 -10.46 16.46
N TRP A 61 -16.12 -9.51 17.33
CA TRP A 61 -16.58 -8.19 16.91
C TRP A 61 -15.48 -7.38 16.20
N ASP A 62 -14.23 -7.46 16.67
CA ASP A 62 -13.11 -6.79 16.00
C ASP A 62 -12.90 -7.30 14.57
N ILE A 63 -12.98 -8.62 14.35
CA ILE A 63 -12.91 -9.22 13.01
C ILE A 63 -14.10 -8.76 12.16
N LEU A 64 -15.30 -8.67 12.74
CA LEU A 64 -16.48 -8.22 12.03
C LEU A 64 -16.36 -6.75 11.61
N PHE A 65 -15.85 -5.88 12.47
CA PHE A 65 -15.56 -4.47 12.14
C PHE A 65 -14.43 -4.34 11.12
N PHE A 66 -13.41 -5.18 11.18
CA PHE A 66 -12.37 -5.25 10.16
C PHE A 66 -12.99 -5.52 8.77
N ILE A 67 -13.81 -6.57 8.65
CA ILE A 67 -14.45 -6.95 7.38
C ILE A 67 -15.41 -5.85 6.91
N ALA A 68 -16.23 -5.30 7.82
CA ALA A 68 -17.18 -4.24 7.49
C ALA A 68 -16.46 -2.98 6.97
N SER A 69 -15.34 -2.59 7.58
CA SER A 69 -14.50 -1.47 7.13
C SER A 69 -13.97 -1.69 5.72
N CYS A 70 -13.49 -2.90 5.40
CA CYS A 70 -13.02 -3.25 4.06
C CYS A 70 -14.13 -3.15 3.00
N VAL A 71 -15.34 -3.61 3.32
CA VAL A 71 -16.51 -3.51 2.42
C VAL A 71 -16.91 -2.05 2.21
N LEU A 72 -17.00 -1.26 3.27
CA LEU A 72 -17.32 0.16 3.19
C LEU A 72 -16.28 0.93 2.37
N TYR A 73 -14.99 0.66 2.58
CA TYR A 73 -13.92 1.23 1.79
C TYR A 73 -14.09 0.94 0.29
N TYR A 74 -14.41 -0.31 -0.07
CA TYR A 74 -14.68 -0.67 -1.46
C TYR A 74 -15.84 0.13 -2.05
N ILE A 75 -16.96 0.24 -1.34
CA ILE A 75 -18.14 1.00 -1.79
C ILE A 75 -17.79 2.48 -2.01
N VAL A 76 -17.13 3.10 -1.02
CA VAL A 76 -16.73 4.51 -1.07
C VAL A 76 -15.75 4.77 -2.21
N LEU A 77 -14.77 3.89 -2.40
CA LEU A 77 -13.79 4.00 -3.48
C LEU A 77 -14.45 3.86 -4.84
N ASN A 78 -15.35 2.90 -5.03
CA ASN A 78 -16.10 2.75 -6.28
C ASN A 78 -16.91 4.01 -6.59
N TYR A 79 -17.65 4.52 -5.60
CA TYR A 79 -18.42 5.75 -5.76
C TYR A 79 -17.53 6.94 -6.15
N LEU A 80 -16.36 7.08 -5.51
CA LEU A 80 -15.39 8.12 -5.82
C LEU A 80 -14.80 7.97 -7.22
N VAL A 81 -14.47 6.76 -7.65
CA VAL A 81 -13.91 6.51 -8.99
C VAL A 81 -14.93 6.89 -10.07
N THR A 82 -16.20 6.52 -9.89
CA THR A 82 -17.27 6.82 -10.86
C THR A 82 -17.60 8.31 -10.93
N ASN A 83 -17.74 8.98 -9.79
CA ASN A 83 -18.23 10.37 -9.74
C ASN A 83 -17.12 11.42 -9.74
N PHE A 84 -15.95 11.09 -9.19
CA PHE A 84 -14.84 12.03 -8.98
C PHE A 84 -13.48 11.40 -9.33
N PRO A 85 -13.24 11.05 -10.61
CA PRO A 85 -12.08 10.25 -11.02
C PRO A 85 -10.73 10.91 -10.69
N ARG A 86 -10.65 12.25 -10.72
CA ARG A 86 -9.43 12.98 -10.32
C ARG A 86 -9.17 12.91 -8.82
N LEU A 87 -10.22 13.01 -8.00
CA LEU A 87 -10.13 12.91 -6.55
C LEU A 87 -9.79 11.47 -6.14
N ALA A 88 -10.42 10.48 -6.77
CA ALA A 88 -10.11 9.07 -6.57
C ALA A 88 -8.63 8.76 -6.93
N ALA A 89 -8.11 9.31 -8.03
CA ALA A 89 -6.71 9.17 -8.39
C ALA A 89 -5.77 9.79 -7.34
N LEU A 90 -6.10 10.96 -6.79
CA LEU A 90 -5.33 11.61 -5.74
C LEU A 90 -5.35 10.80 -4.43
N ILE A 91 -6.52 10.32 -4.00
CA ILE A 91 -6.66 9.45 -2.82
C ILE A 91 -5.84 8.17 -3.01
N ASN A 92 -5.93 7.54 -4.19
CA ASN A 92 -5.18 6.34 -4.52
C ASN A 92 -3.66 6.57 -4.51
N TYR A 93 -3.20 7.76 -4.93
CA TYR A 93 -1.79 8.15 -4.80
C TYR A 93 -1.36 8.34 -3.35
N ILE A 94 -2.17 9.03 -2.52
CA ILE A 94 -1.89 9.21 -1.08
C ILE A 94 -1.76 7.85 -0.40
N ILE A 95 -2.69 6.94 -0.68
CA ILE A 95 -2.66 5.59 -0.11
C ILE A 95 -1.43 4.82 -0.58
N ALA A 96 -1.08 4.92 -1.87
CA ALA A 96 0.16 4.32 -2.38
C ALA A 96 1.39 4.89 -1.68
N TRP A 97 1.42 6.21 -1.44
CA TRP A 97 2.51 6.88 -0.73
C TRP A 97 2.64 6.41 0.72
N ILE A 98 1.53 6.30 1.46
CA ILE A 98 1.52 5.79 2.83
C ILE A 98 2.03 4.34 2.86
N GLY A 99 1.55 3.48 1.94
CA GLY A 99 2.01 2.10 1.86
C GLY A 99 3.51 1.99 1.56
N THR A 100 4.01 2.78 0.59
CA THR A 100 5.44 2.84 0.28
C THR A 100 6.25 3.37 1.46
N PHE A 101 5.78 4.40 2.16
CA PHE A 101 6.41 4.93 3.37
C PHE A 101 6.54 3.85 4.44
N LEU A 102 5.46 3.13 4.75
CA LEU A 102 5.47 2.09 5.78
C LEU A 102 6.46 0.99 5.42
N VAL A 103 6.41 0.47 4.19
CA VAL A 103 7.35 -0.57 3.75
C VAL A 103 8.80 -0.08 3.80
N TYR A 104 9.07 1.13 3.29
CA TYR A 104 10.40 1.72 3.31
C TYR A 104 10.92 1.90 4.75
N ALA A 105 10.11 2.51 5.62
CA ALA A 105 10.45 2.74 7.02
C ALA A 105 10.67 1.42 7.76
N THR A 106 9.80 0.42 7.59
CA THR A 106 9.95 -0.90 8.22
C THR A 106 11.24 -1.58 7.78
N ILE A 107 11.57 -1.57 6.49
CA ILE A 107 12.83 -2.14 5.99
C ILE A 107 14.04 -1.41 6.62
N CYS A 108 14.03 -0.07 6.62
CA CYS A 108 15.11 0.71 7.21
C CYS A 108 15.25 0.47 8.73
N ILE A 109 14.14 0.41 9.47
CA ILE A 109 14.16 0.14 10.90
C ILE A 109 14.70 -1.26 11.19
N ILE A 110 14.30 -2.29 10.42
CA ILE A 110 14.78 -3.66 10.60
C ILE A 110 16.29 -3.77 10.30
N LEU A 111 16.77 -3.09 9.26
CA LEU A 111 18.17 -3.24 8.81
C LEU A 111 19.15 -2.27 9.47
N ILE A 112 18.71 -1.06 9.78
CA ILE A 112 19.56 0.07 10.22
C ILE A 112 19.15 0.57 11.61
N GLY A 113 17.94 0.28 12.07
CA GLY A 113 17.39 0.76 13.35
C GLY A 113 16.69 2.13 13.26
N ASN A 114 16.86 2.86 12.16
CA ASN A 114 16.19 4.15 11.92
C ASN A 114 16.12 4.45 10.41
N LEU A 115 15.46 5.55 10.02
CA LEU A 115 15.57 6.11 8.67
C LEU A 115 17.04 6.48 8.38
N PRO A 116 17.55 6.19 7.16
CA PRO A 116 18.95 6.36 6.84
C PRO A 116 19.35 7.84 6.82
N GLN A 117 20.49 8.15 7.42
CA GLN A 117 21.09 9.48 7.36
C GLN A 117 21.92 9.63 6.09
N LEU A 118 21.25 9.97 4.99
CA LEU A 118 21.82 10.11 3.64
C LEU A 118 22.66 11.39 3.47
N LEU A 119 22.37 12.43 4.27
CA LEU A 119 23.07 13.71 4.23
C LEU A 119 23.54 14.10 5.64
N ASN A 120 24.60 14.91 5.69
CA ASN A 120 25.23 15.31 6.95
C ASN A 120 24.28 16.14 7.83
N ASN A 121 23.37 16.91 7.22
CA ASN A 121 22.34 17.65 7.93
C ASN A 121 21.06 16.82 8.07
N LYS A 122 20.55 16.71 9.31
CA LYS A 122 19.36 15.91 9.65
C LYS A 122 18.12 16.28 8.82
N PHE A 123 17.80 17.58 8.73
CA PHE A 123 16.62 18.06 8.01
C PHE A 123 16.70 17.69 6.52
N PHE A 124 17.86 17.96 5.89
CA PHE A 124 18.04 17.62 4.48
C PHE A 124 18.01 16.11 4.25
N SER A 125 18.54 15.32 5.18
CA SER A 125 18.47 13.86 5.09
C SER A 125 17.03 13.33 5.17
N GLU A 126 16.23 13.83 6.10
CA GLU A 126 14.79 13.49 6.22
C GLU A 126 14.04 13.89 4.94
N LEU A 127 14.31 15.08 4.41
CA LEU A 127 13.75 15.54 3.15
C LEU A 127 14.13 14.61 1.99
N THR A 128 15.38 14.18 1.89
CA THR A 128 15.83 13.23 0.86
C THR A 128 15.09 11.90 0.97
N ASN A 129 14.91 11.36 2.18
CA ASN A 129 14.12 10.14 2.37
C ASN A 129 12.67 10.31 1.89
N ILE A 130 12.03 11.44 2.21
CA ILE A 130 10.67 11.75 1.74
C ILE A 130 10.60 11.84 0.20
N ILE A 131 11.61 12.43 -0.44
CA ILE A 131 11.70 12.50 -1.90
C ILE A 131 11.82 11.09 -2.49
N ILE A 132 12.69 10.25 -1.94
CA ILE A 132 12.86 8.84 -2.38
C ILE A 132 11.53 8.09 -2.26
N ILE A 133 10.86 8.19 -1.11
CA ILE A 133 9.56 7.56 -0.85
C ILE A 133 8.53 8.06 -1.88
N SER A 134 8.52 9.35 -2.18
CA SER A 134 7.58 9.94 -3.15
C SER A 134 7.82 9.42 -4.57
N ILE A 135 9.08 9.28 -4.99
CA ILE A 135 9.43 8.69 -6.30
C ILE A 135 8.98 7.23 -6.36
N LEU A 136 9.26 6.44 -5.31
CA LEU A 136 8.82 5.05 -5.22
C LEU A 136 7.29 4.93 -5.22
N ALA A 137 6.60 5.84 -4.54
CA ALA A 137 5.14 5.88 -4.49
C ALA A 137 4.50 6.12 -5.86
N ILE A 138 5.13 6.91 -6.74
CA ILE A 138 4.67 7.07 -8.14
C ILE A 138 4.69 5.73 -8.88
N ILE A 139 5.73 4.91 -8.67
CA ILE A 139 5.82 3.57 -9.28
C ILE A 139 4.66 2.70 -8.76
N THR A 140 4.46 2.67 -7.44
CA THR A 140 3.36 1.91 -6.81
C THR A 140 1.99 2.40 -7.31
N PHE A 141 1.78 3.71 -7.40
CA PHE A 141 0.55 4.31 -7.93
C PHE A 141 0.27 3.91 -9.38
N ASN A 142 1.28 3.97 -10.26
CA ASN A 142 1.12 3.58 -11.65
C ASN A 142 0.79 2.08 -11.79
N VAL A 143 1.40 1.23 -10.95
CA VAL A 143 1.05 -0.20 -10.87
C VAL A 143 -0.40 -0.37 -10.44
N ARG A 144 -0.88 0.36 -9.42
CA ARG A 144 -2.30 0.35 -8.99
C ARG A 144 -3.25 0.81 -10.09
N LYS A 145 -2.94 1.91 -10.77
CA LYS A 145 -3.76 2.45 -11.85
C LYS A 145 -3.98 1.44 -12.97
N THR A 146 -2.95 0.70 -13.36
CA THR A 146 -3.07 -0.34 -14.41
C THR A 146 -3.91 -1.54 -13.97
N MET A 147 -4.00 -1.85 -12.68
CA MET A 147 -4.89 -2.91 -12.19
C MET A 147 -6.37 -2.55 -12.30
N PHE A 148 -6.73 -1.33 -11.91
CA PHE A 148 -8.10 -0.86 -11.99
C PHE A 148 -8.56 -0.72 -13.46
N ALA A 149 -7.70 -0.15 -14.32
CA ALA A 149 -7.99 -0.01 -15.75
C ALA A 149 -8.09 -1.35 -16.52
N ASN A 150 -7.35 -2.39 -16.11
CA ASN A 150 -7.49 -3.72 -16.71
C ASN A 150 -8.71 -4.49 -16.20
N LYS A 151 -9.32 -4.08 -15.07
CA LYS A 151 -10.54 -4.70 -14.57
C LYS A 151 -11.76 -4.19 -15.35
N GLU A 152 -11.83 -2.88 -15.59
CA GLU A 152 -12.87 -2.26 -16.44
C GLU A 152 -12.86 -2.86 -17.85
N ARG A 153 -11.69 -3.03 -18.46
CA ARG A 153 -11.57 -3.60 -19.81
C ARG A 153 -11.94 -5.09 -19.92
N ASN A 154 -11.92 -5.84 -18.81
CA ASN A 154 -12.37 -7.23 -18.80
C ASN A 154 -13.88 -7.33 -18.52
N GLU A 155 -14.47 -6.36 -17.84
CA GLU A 155 -15.93 -6.29 -17.62
C GLU A 155 -16.68 -5.84 -18.89
N GLU A 156 -16.03 -5.11 -19.81
CA GLU A 156 -16.60 -4.74 -21.12
C GLU A 156 -16.57 -5.87 -22.18
N VAL A 157 -15.83 -6.95 -21.92
CA VAL A 157 -15.63 -8.07 -22.87
C VAL A 157 -16.57 -9.26 -22.58
N TYR A 158 -17.38 -9.19 -21.52
CA TYR A 158 -18.40 -10.20 -21.17
C TYR A 158 -19.82 -9.65 -21.29
#